data_AF-A0A101J735-F1
#
_entry.id   AF-A0A101J735-F1
#
_cell.length_a   1.000
_cell.length_b   1.000
_cell.length_c   1.000
_cell.angle_alpha   90.00
_cell.angle_beta   90.00
_cell.angle_gamma   90.00
#
_symmetry.space_group_name_H-M   'P 1'
#
loop_
_entity.id
_entity.type
_entity.pdbx_description
1 polymer ?
#
loop_
_entity_poly.entity_id
_entity_poly.type
_entity_poly.pdbx_seq_one_letter_code
_entity_poly.pdbx_strand_id
1 'polypeptide(L)'
;MIKFIVSLLCFSLFILSGGCTGIRHAQQAGQSIHDSGTGISGLAPAGTNLYLAVHDVLGFEDGPRLSLVRTYPDRPPAFTVLTVDDWLDSGGRSSDLESVCVLPSRPDEFIAAESGYWKGSQGRLFHFRIDYNAGKAVVLGVSRLPFLVDNDPDHVGDQFEGLICLENSPDQVILLLGERGGSVSYPSGVIRWGVLDLRRHSLSFSEQGLHGIVVHAPGSWKNRDSKRDISDMYLHPDGSLWASACEDPGDAGPFRSLVYRLGSVRKDSEQPVLLAKKPEILLDVSGFKIEALSSPSVSAPLSTMSIGTDDEIYGGVWRSVH
;
A
#
# COMPACT_ATOMS: atom_id res chain seq x y z
N MET A 1 58.47 58.96 -16.16
CA MET A 1 59.62 58.08 -15.87
C MET A 1 59.32 56.73 -16.54
N ILE A 2 60.09 56.12 -17.46
CA ILE A 2 61.56 55.99 -17.63
C ILE A 2 62.14 55.23 -16.43
N LYS A 3 62.72 54.01 -16.46
CA LYS A 3 63.07 52.92 -17.44
C LYS A 3 63.13 51.59 -16.62
N PHE A 4 63.34 50.34 -17.09
CA PHE A 4 63.60 49.65 -18.39
C PHE A 4 63.11 48.17 -18.27
N ILE A 5 62.96 47.35 -19.34
CA ILE A 5 63.92 46.34 -19.88
C ILE A 5 64.69 45.55 -18.78
N VAL A 6 64.58 44.22 -18.66
CA VAL A 6 65.29 43.16 -19.45
C VAL A 6 64.42 41.93 -19.75
N SER A 7 64.75 41.22 -20.84
CA SER A 7 64.11 39.97 -21.32
C SER A 7 64.91 38.72 -20.91
N LEU A 8 64.25 37.57 -20.77
CA LEU A 8 64.87 36.27 -21.00
C LEU A 8 63.87 35.28 -21.64
N LEU A 9 64.22 34.74 -22.81
CA LEU A 9 63.51 33.62 -23.44
C LEU A 9 64.11 32.29 -22.97
N CYS A 10 63.26 31.29 -22.75
CA CYS A 10 63.62 29.87 -22.86
C CYS A 10 62.51 29.11 -23.61
N PHE A 11 62.80 28.68 -24.85
CA PHE A 11 62.25 27.43 -25.39
C PHE A 11 62.88 26.28 -24.55
N SER A 12 62.27 25.14 -24.25
CA SER A 12 61.23 24.32 -24.88
C SER A 12 60.59 23.42 -23.78
N LEU A 13 59.62 22.52 -23.96
CA LEU A 13 59.44 21.47 -24.98
C LEU A 13 57.97 20.95 -25.00
N PHE A 14 57.54 20.37 -26.11
CA PHE A 14 56.23 19.72 -26.24
C PHE A 14 56.12 18.42 -25.43
N ILE A 15 54.97 18.24 -24.74
CA ILE A 15 54.24 16.96 -24.73
C ILE A 15 52.76 17.28 -24.95
N LEU A 16 52.14 16.56 -25.89
CA LEU A 16 50.69 16.57 -26.12
C LEU A 16 50.06 15.33 -25.45
N SER A 17 49.00 15.53 -24.67
CA SER A 17 48.04 14.49 -24.33
C SER A 17 46.64 15.07 -24.32
N GLY A 18 45.72 14.46 -25.08
CA GLY A 18 44.36 14.99 -25.26
C GLY A 18 43.44 14.61 -24.11
N GLY A 19 42.69 15.59 -23.60
CA GLY A 19 41.53 15.35 -22.73
C GLY A 19 40.24 15.44 -23.55
N CYS A 20 39.46 14.36 -23.60
CA CYS A 20 38.19 14.33 -24.33
C CYS A 20 37.14 15.26 -23.73
N THR A 21 36.33 15.89 -24.59
CA THR A 21 35.17 16.71 -24.19
C THR A 21 34.06 15.83 -23.62
N GLY A 22 34.08 15.60 -22.31
CA GLY A 22 33.02 14.90 -21.59
C GLY A 22 31.73 15.72 -21.52
N ILE A 23 30.68 15.26 -22.19
CA ILE A 23 29.33 15.84 -22.10
C ILE A 23 28.82 15.64 -20.66
N ARG A 24 28.50 16.75 -19.97
CA ARG A 24 27.83 16.69 -18.66
C ARG A 24 26.34 16.38 -18.84
N HIS A 25 25.98 15.11 -18.88
CA HIS A 25 24.60 14.73 -18.55
C HIS A 25 24.35 14.97 -17.06
N ALA A 26 23.30 15.75 -16.75
CA ALA A 26 22.87 15.97 -15.38
C ALA A 26 22.08 14.73 -14.89
N GLN A 27 22.77 13.80 -14.23
CA GLN A 27 22.13 12.67 -13.58
C GLN A 27 21.67 13.06 -12.16
N GLN A 28 20.60 13.83 -12.07
CA GLN A 28 19.94 14.11 -10.79
C GLN A 28 18.97 12.96 -10.45
N ALA A 29 19.53 11.83 -10.04
CA ALA A 29 18.74 10.70 -9.55
C ALA A 29 18.02 11.09 -8.25
N GLY A 30 16.75 10.70 -8.14
CA GLY A 30 16.04 10.75 -6.85
C GLY A 30 16.76 9.90 -5.82
N GLN A 31 16.78 10.34 -4.56
CA GLN A 31 17.43 9.59 -3.49
C GLN A 31 16.67 8.29 -3.23
N SER A 32 17.29 7.15 -3.51
CA SER A 32 16.88 5.87 -2.96
C SER A 32 17.23 5.87 -1.48
N ILE A 33 16.29 6.34 -0.65
CA ILE A 33 16.46 6.30 0.80
C ILE A 33 16.34 4.84 1.22
N HIS A 34 17.40 4.31 1.85
CA HIS A 34 17.38 2.98 2.50
C HIS A 34 16.67 3.08 3.86
N ASP A 35 15.43 3.55 3.85
CA ASP A 35 14.59 3.62 5.02
C ASP A 35 13.46 2.60 4.88
N SER A 36 13.55 1.54 5.67
CA SER A 36 12.48 0.57 5.92
C SER A 36 11.87 0.80 7.32
N GLY A 37 12.05 1.99 7.88
CA GLY A 37 11.52 2.41 9.17
C GLY A 37 10.06 2.87 9.14
N THR A 38 9.49 3.08 7.96
CA THR A 38 8.02 3.19 7.80
C THR A 38 7.45 1.80 7.52
N GLY A 39 6.35 1.47 8.20
CA GLY A 39 5.58 0.24 8.00
C GLY A 39 4.98 0.11 6.60
N ILE A 40 4.43 -1.07 6.28
CA ILE A 40 3.79 -1.36 4.98
C ILE A 40 2.38 -1.87 5.25
N SER A 41 1.47 -0.91 5.38
CA SER A 41 0.03 -1.04 5.66
C SER A 41 -0.80 -1.24 4.37
N GLY A 42 -0.20 -1.83 3.32
CA GLY A 42 -0.88 -2.23 2.08
C GLY A 42 0.06 -2.26 0.87
N LEU A 43 -0.16 -3.20 -0.08
CA LEU A 43 0.81 -3.47 -1.16
C LEU A 43 0.19 -3.92 -2.49
N ALA A 44 0.13 -3.03 -3.49
CA ALA A 44 -0.35 -3.34 -4.85
C ALA A 44 0.80 -3.64 -5.83
N PRO A 45 0.62 -4.51 -6.83
CA PRO A 45 1.61 -4.70 -7.89
C PRO A 45 1.65 -3.49 -8.83
N ALA A 46 2.84 -2.93 -9.03
CA ALA A 46 3.10 -1.77 -9.90
C ALA A 46 4.03 -2.12 -11.09
N GLY A 47 4.24 -3.41 -11.36
CA GLY A 47 4.99 -3.91 -12.51
C GLY A 47 5.95 -5.04 -12.15
N THR A 48 6.79 -5.46 -13.10
CA THR A 48 7.74 -6.55 -12.88
C THR A 48 8.72 -6.23 -11.76
N ASN A 49 8.67 -7.01 -10.68
CA ASN A 49 9.44 -6.83 -9.44
C ASN A 49 9.26 -5.43 -8.81
N LEU A 50 8.11 -4.80 -9.00
CA LEU A 50 7.78 -3.48 -8.47
C LEU A 50 6.39 -3.52 -7.82
N TYR A 51 6.32 -3.00 -6.60
CA TYR A 51 5.08 -2.80 -5.87
C TYR A 51 4.91 -1.34 -5.50
N LEU A 52 3.68 -0.92 -5.32
CA LEU A 52 3.30 0.30 -4.64
C LEU A 52 2.89 -0.08 -3.21
N ALA A 53 3.60 0.46 -2.23
CA ALA A 53 3.22 0.44 -0.82
C ALA A 53 2.44 1.70 -0.45
N VAL A 54 1.46 1.54 0.44
CA VAL A 54 0.91 2.61 1.29
C VAL A 54 1.49 2.50 2.71
N HIS A 55 1.24 3.52 3.52
CA HIS A 55 1.73 3.66 4.88
C HIS A 55 0.68 4.38 5.75
N ASP A 56 0.35 3.85 6.92
CA ASP A 56 -0.22 4.66 8.00
C ASP A 56 0.84 5.69 8.43
N VAL A 57 0.53 6.95 8.15
CA VAL A 57 1.20 8.11 8.73
C VAL A 57 0.13 9.20 8.87
N LEU A 58 -0.19 9.58 10.11
CA LEU A 58 -1.36 10.42 10.40
C LEU A 58 -1.24 11.79 9.72
N GLY A 59 -2.36 12.37 9.28
CA GLY A 59 -2.37 13.49 8.32
C GLY A 59 -1.54 14.73 8.71
N PHE A 60 -1.19 14.90 9.99
CA PHE A 60 -0.33 15.96 10.53
C PHE A 60 1.17 15.60 10.63
N GLU A 61 1.56 14.33 10.49
CA GLU A 61 2.91 13.82 10.73
C GLU A 61 3.79 13.80 9.47
N ASP A 62 5.10 13.95 9.63
CA ASP A 62 6.06 13.80 8.54
C ASP A 62 6.37 12.33 8.25
N GLY A 63 6.38 11.95 6.98
CA GLY A 63 6.61 10.58 6.54
C GLY A 63 6.05 10.33 5.12
N PRO A 64 6.50 9.27 4.43
CA PRO A 64 5.96 8.89 3.14
C PRO A 64 4.51 8.40 3.28
N ARG A 65 3.67 8.66 2.28
CA ARG A 65 2.30 8.07 2.17
C ARG A 65 2.23 6.97 1.12
N LEU A 66 3.16 7.00 0.19
CA LEU A 66 3.27 6.12 -0.95
C LEU A 66 4.76 5.87 -1.23
N SER A 67 5.14 4.61 -1.41
CA SER A 67 6.50 4.24 -1.80
C SER A 67 6.50 3.15 -2.86
N LEU A 68 7.45 3.21 -3.80
CA LEU A 68 7.72 2.09 -4.69
C LEU A 68 8.69 1.11 -4.01
N VAL A 69 8.29 -0.14 -3.88
CA VAL A 69 9.13 -1.24 -3.36
C VAL A 69 9.62 -2.06 -4.53
N ARG A 70 10.92 -1.96 -4.85
CA ARG A 70 11.56 -2.74 -5.92
C ARG A 70 12.30 -3.93 -5.35
N THR A 71 11.97 -5.13 -5.83
CA THR A 71 12.52 -6.41 -5.35
C THR A 71 13.61 -6.94 -6.29
N TYR A 72 14.51 -7.77 -5.75
CA TYR A 72 15.66 -8.34 -6.46
C TYR A 72 15.92 -9.78 -5.97
N PRO A 73 16.56 -10.66 -6.77
CA PRO A 73 16.82 -12.04 -6.36
C PRO A 73 17.96 -12.20 -5.34
N ASP A 74 18.87 -11.23 -5.29
CA ASP A 74 20.21 -11.35 -4.71
C ASP A 74 20.58 -10.23 -3.71
N ARG A 75 19.65 -9.29 -3.45
CA ARG A 75 19.86 -8.15 -2.53
C ARG A 75 18.54 -7.68 -1.89
N PRO A 76 18.60 -6.93 -0.77
CA PRO A 76 17.40 -6.37 -0.15
C PRO A 76 16.55 -5.51 -1.09
N PRO A 77 15.23 -5.36 -0.80
CA PRO A 77 14.37 -4.43 -1.53
C PRO A 77 14.91 -3.00 -1.49
N ALA A 78 14.66 -2.24 -2.56
CA ALA A 78 14.93 -0.81 -2.61
C ALA A 78 13.61 -0.04 -2.55
N PHE A 79 13.51 0.90 -1.62
CA PHE A 79 12.37 1.78 -1.45
C PHE A 79 12.61 3.11 -2.18
N THR A 80 11.56 3.71 -2.72
CA THR A 80 11.59 5.04 -3.34
C THR A 80 10.28 5.76 -3.05
N VAL A 81 10.34 6.78 -2.19
CA VAL A 81 9.17 7.57 -1.80
C VAL A 81 8.56 8.27 -3.02
N LEU A 82 7.24 8.24 -3.12
CA LEU A 82 6.46 8.99 -4.11
C LEU A 82 5.88 10.26 -3.48
N THR A 83 6.00 11.38 -4.18
CA THR A 83 5.40 12.65 -3.73
C THR A 83 4.01 12.88 -4.33
N VAL A 84 3.12 13.49 -3.55
CA VAL A 84 1.80 13.95 -3.98
C VAL A 84 1.73 15.46 -3.74
N ASP A 85 1.61 16.23 -4.82
CA ASP A 85 1.59 17.71 -4.75
C ASP A 85 0.22 18.24 -4.31
N ASP A 86 -0.86 17.59 -4.74
CA ASP A 86 -2.25 17.94 -4.46
C ASP A 86 -3.06 16.65 -4.24
N TRP A 87 -3.89 16.66 -3.20
CA TRP A 87 -4.73 15.54 -2.78
C TRP A 87 -6.19 15.69 -3.22
N LEU A 88 -6.55 16.79 -3.89
CA LEU A 88 -7.87 17.09 -4.45
C LEU A 88 -9.05 17.03 -3.44
N ASP A 89 -8.77 17.23 -2.16
CA ASP A 89 -9.77 17.23 -1.09
C ASP A 89 -9.49 18.31 -0.03
N SER A 90 -10.56 18.88 0.54
CA SER A 90 -10.45 19.95 1.54
C SER A 90 -9.87 19.50 2.89
N GLY A 91 -9.83 18.20 3.16
CA GLY A 91 -9.07 17.62 4.28
C GLY A 91 -7.55 17.61 4.07
N GLY A 92 -7.05 17.97 2.87
CA GLY A 92 -5.63 17.99 2.55
C GLY A 92 -5.04 16.57 2.39
N ARG A 93 -3.77 16.41 2.81
CA ARG A 93 -3.00 15.16 2.76
C ARG A 93 -3.79 13.98 3.36
N SER A 94 -3.55 12.76 2.86
CA SER A 94 -4.09 11.58 3.51
C SER A 94 -3.58 11.42 4.94
N SER A 95 -4.44 10.86 5.78
CA SER A 95 -4.08 10.21 7.04
C SER A 95 -4.19 8.70 6.80
N ASP A 96 -3.45 7.87 7.54
CA ASP A 96 -3.97 6.55 7.91
C ASP A 96 -4.35 5.67 6.68
N LEU A 97 -3.39 5.43 5.77
CA LEU A 97 -3.61 4.72 4.50
C LEU A 97 -3.39 3.20 4.64
N GLU A 98 -4.46 2.49 5.02
CA GLU A 98 -4.46 1.07 5.40
C GLU A 98 -4.68 0.07 4.25
N SER A 99 -4.82 0.49 3.00
CA SER A 99 -4.89 -0.47 1.87
C SER A 99 -4.77 0.18 0.49
N VAL A 100 -4.33 -0.62 -0.51
CA VAL A 100 -4.19 -0.17 -1.90
C VAL A 100 -4.42 -1.29 -2.92
N CYS A 101 -5.16 -0.98 -3.99
CA CYS A 101 -5.39 -1.85 -5.14
C CYS A 101 -4.84 -1.23 -6.43
N VAL A 102 -4.47 -2.08 -7.39
CA VAL A 102 -4.33 -1.68 -8.80
C VAL A 102 -5.70 -1.64 -9.47
N LEU A 103 -5.96 -0.66 -10.34
CA LEU A 103 -7.19 -0.65 -11.16
C LEU A 103 -7.04 -1.59 -12.37
N PRO A 104 -7.92 -2.60 -12.51
CA PRO A 104 -7.92 -3.46 -13.69
C PRO A 104 -8.10 -2.69 -14.99
N SER A 105 -7.42 -3.12 -16.06
CA SER A 105 -7.44 -2.50 -17.40
C SER A 105 -6.96 -1.04 -17.47
N ARG A 106 -6.48 -0.45 -16.36
CA ARG A 106 -6.06 0.96 -16.26
C ARG A 106 -4.63 1.01 -15.70
N PRO A 107 -3.60 0.77 -16.54
CA PRO A 107 -2.23 0.65 -16.08
C PRO A 107 -1.77 1.92 -15.36
N ASP A 108 -1.00 1.73 -14.30
CA ASP A 108 -0.43 2.78 -13.44
C ASP A 108 -1.47 3.61 -12.66
N GLU A 109 -2.76 3.26 -12.73
CA GLU A 109 -3.84 3.83 -11.91
C GLU A 109 -4.21 2.88 -10.75
N PHE A 110 -4.48 3.45 -9.58
CA PHE A 110 -4.67 2.74 -8.31
C PHE A 110 -5.78 3.40 -7.49
N ILE A 111 -6.39 2.65 -6.57
CA ILE A 111 -7.17 3.19 -5.45
C ILE A 111 -6.44 2.86 -4.15
N ALA A 112 -6.29 3.83 -3.24
CA ALA A 112 -5.97 3.58 -1.84
C ALA A 112 -7.09 4.08 -0.91
N ALA A 113 -7.24 3.45 0.25
CA ALA A 113 -8.21 3.84 1.28
C ALA A 113 -7.51 4.44 2.50
N GLU A 114 -8.18 5.39 3.16
CA GLU A 114 -7.91 5.69 4.58
C GLU A 114 -8.65 4.66 5.46
N SER A 115 -8.18 4.34 6.67
CA SER A 115 -8.84 3.34 7.56
C SER A 115 -10.32 3.61 7.75
N GLY A 116 -10.68 4.85 8.08
CA GLY A 116 -12.08 5.20 8.31
C GLY A 116 -12.29 6.66 8.58
N TYR A 117 -13.45 6.98 9.13
CA TYR A 117 -13.79 8.31 9.56
C TYR A 117 -13.28 8.57 10.98
N TRP A 118 -12.68 9.73 11.22
CA TRP A 118 -12.37 10.22 12.57
C TRP A 118 -13.07 11.57 12.78
N LYS A 119 -14.02 11.59 13.72
CA LYS A 119 -14.87 12.75 14.05
C LYS A 119 -15.58 13.37 12.84
N GLY A 120 -16.01 12.53 11.90
CA GLY A 120 -16.68 12.92 10.66
C GLY A 120 -15.77 13.50 9.57
N SER A 121 -14.44 13.51 9.76
CA SER A 121 -13.45 13.75 8.70
C SER A 121 -12.77 12.44 8.27
N GLN A 122 -11.76 12.50 7.37
CA GLN A 122 -11.12 11.33 6.76
C GLN A 122 -12.13 10.45 5.99
N GLY A 123 -12.02 9.13 6.04
CA GLY A 123 -12.90 8.21 5.32
C GLY A 123 -12.79 8.32 3.80
N ARG A 124 -11.59 8.56 3.26
CA ARG A 124 -11.39 8.81 1.81
C ARG A 124 -10.92 7.57 1.05
N LEU A 125 -11.29 7.54 -0.22
CA LEU A 125 -10.68 6.70 -1.24
C LEU A 125 -10.01 7.62 -2.27
N PHE A 126 -8.70 7.47 -2.47
CA PHE A 126 -7.95 8.24 -3.44
C PHE A 126 -7.78 7.44 -4.72
N HIS A 127 -8.37 7.90 -5.81
CA HIS A 127 -8.02 7.42 -7.15
C HIS A 127 -6.84 8.24 -7.65
N PHE A 128 -5.69 7.60 -7.91
CA PHE A 128 -4.48 8.28 -8.36
C PHE A 128 -3.71 7.46 -9.41
N ARG A 129 -2.76 8.12 -10.07
CA ARG A 129 -1.89 7.54 -11.11
C ARG A 129 -0.42 7.82 -10.82
N ILE A 130 0.45 6.85 -11.08
CA ILE A 130 1.90 7.00 -10.86
C ILE A 130 2.59 7.61 -12.08
N ASP A 131 3.44 8.62 -11.85
CA ASP A 131 4.48 9.06 -12.78
C ASP A 131 5.84 8.60 -12.24
N TYR A 132 6.31 7.44 -12.74
CA TYR A 132 7.60 6.86 -12.36
C TYR A 132 8.80 7.69 -12.82
N ASN A 133 8.64 8.59 -13.80
CA ASN A 133 9.74 9.45 -14.26
C ASN A 133 9.89 10.67 -13.34
N ALA A 134 8.77 11.21 -12.86
CA ALA A 134 8.75 12.34 -11.92
C ALA A 134 8.91 11.91 -10.45
N GLY A 135 8.70 10.62 -10.12
CA GLY A 135 8.67 10.13 -8.74
C GLY A 135 7.43 10.59 -7.98
N LYS A 136 6.27 10.62 -8.67
CA LYS A 136 5.03 11.20 -8.14
C LYS A 136 3.84 10.27 -8.24
N ALA A 137 2.87 10.47 -7.36
CA ALA A 137 1.50 10.03 -7.54
C ALA A 137 0.61 11.27 -7.75
N VAL A 138 -0.19 11.25 -8.81
CA VAL A 138 -1.12 12.32 -9.18
C VAL A 138 -2.53 11.86 -8.86
N VAL A 139 -3.16 12.47 -7.87
CA VAL A 139 -4.57 12.20 -7.56
C VAL A 139 -5.43 12.63 -8.76
N LEU A 140 -6.30 11.74 -9.21
CA LEU A 140 -7.25 11.93 -10.30
C LEU A 140 -8.66 12.27 -9.78
N GLY A 141 -8.94 11.93 -8.52
CA GLY A 141 -10.09 12.39 -7.76
C GLY A 141 -10.30 11.57 -6.49
N VAL A 142 -11.24 12.01 -5.66
CA VAL A 142 -11.45 11.48 -4.30
C VAL A 142 -12.90 11.04 -4.12
N SER A 143 -13.09 9.84 -3.58
CA SER A 143 -14.37 9.31 -3.13
C SER A 143 -14.39 9.19 -1.62
N ARG A 144 -15.56 8.88 -1.06
CA ARG A 144 -15.74 8.60 0.37
C ARG A 144 -16.12 7.14 0.59
N LEU A 145 -15.59 6.59 1.67
CA LEU A 145 -15.98 5.31 2.25
C LEU A 145 -17.41 5.40 2.79
N PRO A 146 -18.09 4.26 3.07
CA PRO A 146 -19.32 4.29 3.83
C PRO A 146 -19.03 4.83 5.24
N PHE A 147 -19.95 5.64 5.78
CA PHE A 147 -19.91 6.12 7.15
C PHE A 147 -20.99 5.38 7.94
N LEU A 148 -20.58 4.41 8.77
CA LEU A 148 -21.49 3.58 9.58
C LEU A 148 -21.26 3.85 11.07
N VAL A 149 -20.00 3.90 11.49
CA VAL A 149 -19.59 4.26 12.87
C VAL A 149 -18.32 5.13 12.81
N ASP A 150 -18.40 6.31 13.43
CA ASP A 150 -17.29 7.26 13.53
C ASP A 150 -16.23 6.77 14.53
N ASN A 151 -14.95 7.08 14.30
CA ASN A 151 -13.89 6.87 15.30
C ASN A 151 -13.73 8.13 16.17
N ASP A 152 -13.60 7.92 17.48
CA ASP A 152 -13.26 8.95 18.47
C ASP A 152 -12.35 8.36 19.57
N PRO A 153 -11.81 9.15 20.53
CA PRO A 153 -10.87 8.66 21.54
C PRO A 153 -11.41 7.59 22.50
N ASP A 154 -12.74 7.45 22.60
CA ASP A 154 -13.42 6.48 23.46
C ASP A 154 -14.04 5.32 22.65
N HIS A 155 -14.19 5.46 21.31
CA HIS A 155 -14.88 4.51 20.44
C HIS A 155 -14.13 4.23 19.12
N VAL A 156 -13.86 2.95 18.85
CA VAL A 156 -13.42 2.47 17.52
C VAL A 156 -14.66 2.17 16.65
N GLY A 157 -14.71 2.83 15.49
CA GLY A 157 -15.76 2.74 14.47
C GLY A 157 -15.37 1.86 13.29
N ASP A 158 -15.60 2.35 12.06
CA ASP A 158 -15.18 1.72 10.81
C ASP A 158 -13.64 1.78 10.64
N GLN A 159 -13.02 0.64 10.25
CA GLN A 159 -11.57 0.45 10.09
C GLN A 159 -11.29 -0.54 8.93
N PHE A 160 -11.07 -0.02 7.72
CA PHE A 160 -10.98 -0.73 6.44
C PHE A 160 -9.53 -1.05 6.01
N GLU A 161 -8.98 -2.12 6.58
CA GLU A 161 -7.60 -2.58 6.32
C GLU A 161 -7.42 -3.42 5.05
N GLY A 162 -8.47 -3.72 4.27
CA GLY A 162 -8.35 -4.53 3.05
C GLY A 162 -9.08 -3.95 1.84
N LEU A 163 -8.42 -3.91 0.67
CA LEU A 163 -9.01 -3.35 -0.56
C LEU A 163 -8.72 -4.20 -1.81
N ILE A 164 -9.78 -4.81 -2.37
CA ILE A 164 -9.72 -5.47 -3.69
C ILE A 164 -10.53 -4.68 -4.71
N CYS A 165 -9.97 -4.45 -5.89
CA CYS A 165 -10.64 -3.80 -7.01
C CYS A 165 -10.90 -4.78 -8.15
N LEU A 166 -12.18 -5.03 -8.42
CA LEU A 166 -12.63 -5.87 -9.53
C LEU A 166 -13.15 -4.98 -10.66
N GLU A 167 -12.75 -5.26 -11.90
CA GLU A 167 -13.31 -4.57 -13.06
C GLU A 167 -14.82 -4.79 -13.14
N ASN A 168 -15.64 -3.74 -13.29
CA ASN A 168 -17.05 -3.88 -13.65
C ASN A 168 -17.26 -3.43 -15.12
N SER A 169 -16.73 -2.26 -15.46
CA SER A 169 -16.64 -1.73 -16.83
C SER A 169 -15.44 -0.74 -16.91
N PRO A 170 -15.06 -0.20 -18.07
CA PRO A 170 -13.90 0.69 -18.19
C PRO A 170 -13.92 1.94 -17.28
N ASP A 171 -15.11 2.37 -16.86
CA ASP A 171 -15.35 3.51 -15.96
C ASP A 171 -15.88 3.11 -14.58
N GLN A 172 -15.94 1.81 -14.25
CA GLN A 172 -16.47 1.34 -12.97
C GLN A 172 -15.72 0.12 -12.43
N VAL A 173 -15.46 0.12 -11.13
CA VAL A 173 -14.94 -1.05 -10.40
C VAL A 173 -15.86 -1.42 -9.24
N ILE A 174 -15.98 -2.72 -8.96
CA ILE A 174 -16.50 -3.21 -7.68
C ILE A 174 -15.33 -3.19 -6.71
N LEU A 175 -15.46 -2.44 -5.62
CA LEU A 175 -14.55 -2.52 -4.48
C LEU A 175 -15.05 -3.61 -3.52
N LEU A 176 -14.15 -4.45 -3.03
CA LEU A 176 -14.34 -5.22 -1.81
C LEU A 176 -13.56 -4.52 -0.71
N LEU A 177 -14.23 -4.13 0.37
CA LEU A 177 -13.66 -3.46 1.53
C LEU A 177 -13.63 -4.45 2.71
N GLY A 178 -12.46 -4.69 3.29
CA GLY A 178 -12.27 -5.54 4.45
C GLY A 178 -12.23 -4.70 5.72
N GLU A 179 -13.33 -4.68 6.46
CA GLU A 179 -13.39 -4.16 7.84
C GLU A 179 -12.65 -5.12 8.77
N ARG A 180 -11.72 -4.60 9.59
CA ARG A 180 -10.77 -5.42 10.36
C ARG A 180 -11.42 -6.24 11.48
N GLY A 181 -12.47 -5.70 12.09
CA GLY A 181 -13.08 -6.26 13.29
C GLY A 181 -12.34 -5.90 14.58
N GLY A 182 -12.37 -6.79 15.58
CA GLY A 182 -11.68 -6.58 16.87
C GLY A 182 -12.20 -5.45 17.76
N SER A 183 -13.22 -4.68 17.34
CA SER A 183 -13.78 -3.55 18.09
C SER A 183 -15.12 -3.89 18.76
N VAL A 184 -15.63 -2.99 19.61
CA VAL A 184 -16.98 -3.14 20.20
C VAL A 184 -18.07 -3.02 19.11
N SER A 185 -17.84 -2.14 18.14
CA SER A 185 -18.71 -1.90 16.97
C SER A 185 -18.71 -3.09 16.02
N TYR A 186 -17.53 -3.65 15.77
CA TYR A 186 -17.29 -4.80 14.90
C TYR A 186 -16.43 -5.86 15.63
N PRO A 187 -17.04 -6.75 16.45
CA PRO A 187 -16.31 -7.80 17.17
C PRO A 187 -15.72 -8.89 16.26
N SER A 188 -15.96 -8.83 14.96
CA SER A 188 -15.34 -9.66 13.93
C SER A 188 -15.33 -8.91 12.60
N GLY A 189 -14.36 -9.23 11.75
CA GLY A 189 -14.18 -8.54 10.46
C GLY A 189 -15.37 -8.72 9.51
N VAL A 190 -15.54 -7.78 8.57
CA VAL A 190 -16.67 -7.76 7.62
C VAL A 190 -16.19 -7.40 6.22
N ILE A 191 -16.50 -8.22 5.21
CA ILE A 191 -16.32 -7.79 3.81
C ILE A 191 -17.58 -7.08 3.33
N ARG A 192 -17.45 -5.79 3.05
CA ARG A 192 -18.45 -4.95 2.34
C ARG A 192 -18.09 -4.86 0.86
N TRP A 193 -19.05 -4.52 0.00
CA TRP A 193 -18.78 -4.26 -1.42
C TRP A 193 -19.69 -3.20 -2.04
N GLY A 194 -19.09 -2.37 -2.90
CA GLY A 194 -19.79 -1.28 -3.59
C GLY A 194 -19.20 -1.02 -4.97
N VAL A 195 -19.90 -0.26 -5.80
CA VAL A 195 -19.46 0.14 -7.14
C VAL A 195 -18.98 1.59 -7.12
N LEU A 196 -17.72 1.80 -7.51
CA LEU A 196 -17.09 3.10 -7.71
C LEU A 196 -17.22 3.50 -9.19
N ASP A 197 -17.83 4.66 -9.46
CA ASP A 197 -17.79 5.32 -10.79
C ASP A 197 -16.53 6.21 -10.86
N LEU A 198 -15.58 5.82 -11.72
CA LEU A 198 -14.26 6.46 -11.84
C LEU A 198 -14.28 7.83 -12.53
N ARG A 199 -15.42 8.25 -13.11
CA ARG A 199 -15.60 9.57 -13.75
C ARG A 199 -16.33 10.56 -12.84
N ARG A 200 -17.16 10.05 -11.94
CA ARG A 200 -17.87 10.85 -10.91
C ARG A 200 -17.13 10.88 -9.59
N HIS A 201 -16.17 9.98 -9.39
CA HIS A 201 -15.53 9.66 -8.11
C HIS A 201 -16.58 9.46 -7.00
N SER A 202 -17.60 8.66 -7.31
CA SER A 202 -18.69 8.33 -6.40
C SER A 202 -18.76 6.82 -6.15
N LEU A 203 -18.60 6.41 -4.89
CA LEU A 203 -18.87 5.05 -4.43
C LEU A 203 -20.36 4.89 -4.09
N SER A 204 -20.91 3.72 -4.37
CA SER A 204 -22.31 3.37 -4.17
C SER A 204 -22.46 1.92 -3.70
N PHE A 205 -23.44 1.65 -2.85
CA PHE A 205 -23.67 0.33 -2.26
C PHE A 205 -25.10 -0.16 -2.51
N SER A 206 -25.28 -1.48 -2.59
CA SER A 206 -26.58 -2.11 -2.32
C SER A 206 -26.73 -2.32 -0.81
N GLU A 207 -27.96 -2.55 -0.33
CA GLU A 207 -28.22 -2.86 1.09
C GLU A 207 -27.38 -4.07 1.57
N GLN A 208 -27.34 -5.14 0.76
CA GLN A 208 -26.53 -6.33 1.03
C GLN A 208 -25.02 -6.03 1.02
N GLY A 209 -24.55 -5.22 0.07
CA GLY A 209 -23.13 -4.85 -0.05
C GLY A 209 -22.65 -3.93 1.07
N LEU A 210 -23.53 -3.09 1.63
CA LEU A 210 -23.24 -2.25 2.79
C LEU A 210 -23.24 -3.06 4.11
N HIS A 211 -24.23 -3.96 4.27
CA HIS A 211 -24.27 -4.91 5.39
C HIS A 211 -23.00 -5.77 5.40
N GLY A 212 -22.63 -6.31 4.24
CA GLY A 212 -21.44 -7.14 4.05
C GLY A 212 -21.62 -8.58 4.53
N ILE A 213 -20.50 -9.29 4.64
CA ILE A 213 -20.42 -10.67 5.14
C ILE A 213 -19.42 -10.69 6.30
N VAL A 214 -19.87 -11.14 7.48
CA VAL A 214 -18.98 -11.36 8.64
C VAL A 214 -17.99 -12.50 8.34
N VAL A 215 -16.72 -12.28 8.67
CA VAL A 215 -15.63 -13.27 8.55
C VAL A 215 -14.98 -13.52 9.91
N HIS A 216 -14.33 -14.68 10.03
CA HIS A 216 -13.51 -15.01 11.20
C HIS A 216 -12.18 -15.62 10.72
N ALA A 217 -11.07 -15.08 11.20
CA ALA A 217 -9.75 -15.61 10.96
C ALA A 217 -9.55 -16.94 11.72
N PRO A 218 -8.98 -17.97 11.07
CA PRO A 218 -8.88 -19.31 11.63
C PRO A 218 -7.87 -19.43 12.78
N GLY A 219 -7.77 -20.62 13.36
CA GLY A 219 -6.73 -20.96 14.34
C GLY A 219 -7.06 -20.59 15.79
N SER A 220 -6.05 -20.69 16.65
CA SER A 220 -6.12 -20.28 18.04
C SER A 220 -5.43 -18.92 18.22
N TRP A 221 -6.01 -18.11 19.12
CA TRP A 221 -5.60 -16.75 19.41
C TRP A 221 -5.36 -16.63 20.92
N LYS A 222 -4.21 -16.05 21.29
CA LYS A 222 -3.78 -15.79 22.67
C LYS A 222 -4.43 -14.52 23.19
N ASN A 223 -4.35 -13.45 22.40
CA ASN A 223 -4.82 -12.11 22.73
C ASN A 223 -6.12 -11.84 21.96
N ARG A 224 -7.23 -12.44 22.44
CA ARG A 224 -8.52 -12.38 21.73
C ARG A 224 -9.08 -10.97 21.57
N ASP A 225 -8.81 -10.12 22.55
CA ASP A 225 -9.31 -8.75 22.63
C ASP A 225 -8.48 -7.78 21.76
N SER A 226 -7.38 -8.28 21.16
CA SER A 226 -6.44 -7.54 20.32
C SER A 226 -6.29 -8.19 18.93
N LYS A 227 -7.32 -8.93 18.49
CA LYS A 227 -7.33 -9.79 17.30
C LYS A 227 -8.09 -9.14 16.14
N ARG A 228 -7.37 -8.64 15.13
CA ARG A 228 -7.95 -8.24 13.84
C ARG A 228 -8.26 -9.51 13.01
N ASP A 229 -9.39 -9.57 12.32
CA ASP A 229 -9.78 -10.70 11.44
C ASP A 229 -9.35 -10.50 9.98
N ILE A 230 -9.21 -9.25 9.55
CA ILE A 230 -8.63 -8.84 8.27
C ILE A 230 -7.62 -7.74 8.60
N SER A 231 -6.41 -7.82 8.03
CA SER A 231 -5.45 -6.69 8.04
C SER A 231 -4.80 -6.41 6.68
N ASP A 232 -5.14 -7.20 5.65
CA ASP A 232 -5.18 -6.86 4.22
C ASP A 232 -5.88 -8.01 3.49
N MET A 233 -6.24 -7.82 2.21
CA MET A 233 -6.77 -8.84 1.33
C MET A 233 -6.00 -8.92 0.02
N TYR A 234 -5.73 -10.14 -0.46
CA TYR A 234 -5.16 -10.39 -1.77
C TYR A 234 -6.02 -11.35 -2.60
N LEU A 235 -6.40 -10.92 -3.81
CA LEU A 235 -7.07 -11.76 -4.80
C LEU A 235 -6.02 -12.39 -5.72
N HIS A 236 -5.80 -13.68 -5.55
CA HIS A 236 -4.90 -14.45 -6.39
C HIS A 236 -5.53 -14.74 -7.78
N PRO A 237 -4.76 -14.82 -8.88
CA PRO A 237 -5.30 -14.98 -10.24
C PRO A 237 -6.15 -16.23 -10.54
N ASP A 238 -6.18 -17.22 -9.65
CA ASP A 238 -7.12 -18.37 -9.74
C ASP A 238 -8.53 -18.04 -9.19
N GLY A 239 -8.73 -16.81 -8.70
CA GLY A 239 -9.96 -16.35 -8.05
C GLY A 239 -10.03 -16.65 -6.55
N SER A 240 -8.99 -17.21 -5.93
CA SER A 240 -8.94 -17.39 -4.47
C SER A 240 -8.65 -16.07 -3.74
N LEU A 241 -9.45 -15.79 -2.72
CA LEU A 241 -9.34 -14.61 -1.88
C LEU A 241 -8.61 -14.99 -0.58
N TRP A 242 -7.50 -14.31 -0.34
CA TRP A 242 -6.65 -14.44 0.84
C TRP A 242 -6.80 -13.19 1.71
N ALA A 243 -6.58 -13.33 3.01
CA ALA A 243 -6.48 -12.23 3.95
C ALA A 243 -5.34 -12.48 4.94
N SER A 244 -4.77 -11.41 5.48
CA SER A 244 -3.98 -11.48 6.71
C SER A 244 -4.88 -11.20 7.92
N ALA A 245 -4.41 -11.59 9.11
CA ALA A 245 -5.07 -11.30 10.38
C ALA A 245 -3.99 -11.25 11.48
N CYS A 246 -4.04 -10.28 12.38
CA CYS A 246 -3.01 -10.10 13.40
C CYS A 246 -3.53 -10.13 14.86
N GLU A 247 -2.64 -10.51 15.77
CA GLU A 247 -2.67 -10.14 17.18
C GLU A 247 -1.86 -8.85 17.31
N ASP A 248 -2.53 -7.72 17.47
CA ASP A 248 -1.93 -6.42 17.73
C ASP A 248 -2.39 -5.88 19.11
N PRO A 249 -1.55 -5.99 20.15
CA PRO A 249 -1.82 -5.42 21.47
C PRO A 249 -1.32 -3.97 21.64
N GLY A 250 -0.94 -3.28 20.55
CA GLY A 250 -0.35 -1.94 20.55
C GLY A 250 1.14 -1.92 20.20
N ASP A 251 1.71 -0.70 20.16
CA ASP A 251 2.89 -0.28 19.38
C ASP A 251 4.20 -1.07 19.60
N ALA A 252 4.29 -1.90 20.64
CA ALA A 252 5.45 -2.73 20.97
C ALA A 252 5.21 -4.25 20.82
N GLY A 253 4.02 -4.65 20.40
CA GLY A 253 3.62 -6.06 20.29
C GLY A 253 3.55 -6.78 21.64
N PRO A 254 3.78 -8.11 21.69
CA PRO A 254 4.32 -8.94 20.63
C PRO A 254 3.27 -9.28 19.56
N PHE A 255 3.60 -8.98 18.30
CA PHE A 255 2.73 -9.29 17.16
C PHE A 255 2.70 -10.79 16.84
N ARG A 256 1.60 -11.24 16.26
CA ARG A 256 1.51 -12.51 15.53
C ARG A 256 0.54 -12.35 14.37
N SER A 257 0.89 -12.88 13.20
CA SER A 257 0.03 -12.81 12.02
C SER A 257 -0.22 -14.17 11.41
N LEU A 258 -1.44 -14.33 10.88
CA LEU A 258 -1.79 -15.40 9.95
C LEU A 258 -1.91 -14.84 8.54
N VAL A 259 -1.63 -15.66 7.53
CA VAL A 259 -2.12 -15.47 6.15
C VAL A 259 -2.99 -16.67 5.81
N TYR A 260 -4.24 -16.41 5.43
CA TYR A 260 -5.24 -17.47 5.30
C TYR A 260 -6.18 -17.29 4.10
N ARG A 261 -6.69 -18.41 3.59
CA ARG A 261 -7.65 -18.45 2.48
C ARG A 261 -9.04 -18.12 3.01
N LEU A 262 -9.43 -16.87 2.87
CA LEU A 262 -10.74 -16.37 3.26
C LEU A 262 -11.86 -16.95 2.37
N GLY A 263 -11.62 -17.13 1.07
CA GLY A 263 -12.64 -17.67 0.16
C GLY A 263 -12.28 -17.64 -1.33
N SER A 264 -13.24 -17.27 -2.15
CA SER A 264 -13.07 -16.94 -3.58
C SER A 264 -14.01 -15.84 -4.04
N VAL A 265 -13.65 -15.19 -5.15
CA VAL A 265 -14.42 -14.11 -5.79
C VAL A 265 -15.21 -14.62 -7.00
N ARG A 266 -16.41 -14.07 -7.21
CA ARG A 266 -17.30 -14.28 -8.35
C ARG A 266 -17.85 -12.93 -8.81
N LYS A 267 -17.12 -12.25 -9.70
CA LYS A 267 -17.43 -10.90 -10.23
C LYS A 267 -18.90 -10.74 -10.63
N ASP A 268 -19.45 -11.71 -11.36
CA ASP A 268 -20.79 -11.63 -11.97
C ASP A 268 -21.92 -12.04 -10.99
N SER A 269 -21.78 -11.73 -9.70
CA SER A 269 -22.72 -12.10 -8.64
C SER A 269 -23.03 -10.92 -7.72
N GLU A 270 -24.30 -10.73 -7.37
CA GLU A 270 -24.77 -9.70 -6.42
C GLU A 270 -24.06 -9.78 -5.06
N GLN A 271 -23.63 -11.00 -4.68
CA GLN A 271 -22.68 -11.26 -3.61
C GLN A 271 -21.36 -11.79 -4.21
N PRO A 272 -20.36 -10.92 -4.44
CA PRO A 272 -19.14 -11.27 -5.15
C PRO A 272 -18.18 -12.15 -4.35
N VAL A 273 -18.36 -12.31 -3.05
CA VAL A 273 -17.50 -13.16 -2.19
C VAL A 273 -18.22 -14.42 -1.73
N LEU A 274 -17.52 -15.56 -1.85
CA LEU A 274 -17.92 -16.86 -1.32
C LEU A 274 -16.86 -17.32 -0.30
N LEU A 275 -17.22 -17.37 0.98
CA LEU A 275 -16.29 -17.77 2.05
C LEU A 275 -15.89 -19.24 1.97
N ALA A 276 -14.66 -19.53 2.39
CA ALA A 276 -14.15 -20.89 2.56
C ALA A 276 -14.85 -21.57 3.76
N LYS A 277 -15.50 -22.71 3.53
CA LYS A 277 -16.15 -23.51 4.60
C LYS A 277 -15.17 -24.02 5.66
N LYS A 278 -13.89 -24.09 5.33
CA LYS A 278 -12.75 -24.33 6.20
C LYS A 278 -11.60 -23.47 5.67
N PRO A 279 -11.29 -22.32 6.28
CA PRO A 279 -10.16 -21.51 5.85
C PRO A 279 -8.84 -22.29 6.00
N GLU A 280 -7.97 -22.13 5.01
CA GLU A 280 -6.65 -22.75 4.93
C GLU A 280 -5.61 -21.74 5.41
N ILE A 281 -4.71 -22.12 6.32
CA ILE A 281 -3.63 -21.24 6.79
C ILE A 281 -2.38 -21.52 5.93
N LEU A 282 -1.90 -20.51 5.21
CA LEU A 282 -0.65 -20.55 4.45
C LEU A 282 0.55 -20.19 5.33
N LEU A 283 0.37 -19.25 6.25
CA LEU A 283 1.41 -18.76 7.16
C LEU A 283 0.83 -18.54 8.56
N ASP A 284 1.58 -18.95 9.59
CA ASP A 284 1.41 -18.55 10.99
C ASP A 284 2.78 -18.11 11.50
N VAL A 285 2.93 -16.82 11.84
CA VAL A 285 4.22 -16.23 12.21
C VAL A 285 4.08 -15.34 13.45
N SER A 286 5.00 -15.50 14.40
CA SER A 286 5.11 -14.62 15.58
C SER A 286 6.26 -13.63 15.40
N GLY A 287 6.09 -12.42 15.94
CA GLY A 287 7.06 -11.32 15.82
C GLY A 287 6.92 -10.47 14.55
N PHE A 288 5.80 -10.59 13.83
CA PHE A 288 5.47 -9.75 12.68
C PHE A 288 3.97 -9.41 12.61
N LYS A 289 3.63 -8.17 12.25
CA LYS A 289 2.29 -7.62 11.97
C LYS A 289 2.14 -7.46 10.46
N ILE A 290 1.45 -8.40 9.80
CA ILE A 290 1.32 -8.48 8.33
C ILE A 290 0.07 -7.72 7.89
N GLU A 291 0.29 -6.53 7.34
CA GLU A 291 -0.77 -5.60 6.94
C GLU A 291 -0.68 -5.25 5.45
N ALA A 292 -0.08 -6.16 4.69
CA ALA A 292 0.04 -6.07 3.24
C ALA A 292 0.21 -7.44 2.61
N LEU A 293 -0.64 -7.79 1.65
CA LEU A 293 -0.58 -9.00 0.84
C LEU A 293 -0.58 -8.65 -0.66
N SER A 294 0.30 -9.27 -1.44
CA SER A 294 0.39 -8.99 -2.87
C SER A 294 0.86 -10.18 -3.71
N SER A 295 0.80 -10.02 -5.04
CA SER A 295 1.25 -11.07 -5.97
C SER A 295 2.73 -11.43 -5.78
N PRO A 296 3.11 -12.71 -5.94
CA PRO A 296 4.50 -13.13 -5.75
C PRO A 296 5.47 -12.40 -6.69
N SER A 297 6.68 -12.10 -6.19
CA SER A 297 7.72 -11.45 -6.97
C SER A 297 8.41 -12.44 -7.90
N VAL A 298 8.60 -12.08 -9.18
CA VAL A 298 9.33 -12.95 -10.13
C VAL A 298 10.85 -12.99 -9.86
N SER A 299 11.36 -12.12 -8.96
CA SER A 299 12.68 -12.28 -8.35
C SER A 299 12.76 -13.44 -7.35
N ALA A 300 11.63 -13.90 -6.82
CA ALA A 300 11.51 -15.03 -5.90
C ALA A 300 10.67 -16.14 -6.56
N PRO A 301 11.21 -16.89 -7.55
CA PRO A 301 10.43 -17.76 -8.44
C PRO A 301 9.77 -18.99 -7.79
N LEU A 302 10.02 -19.23 -6.49
CA LEU A 302 9.32 -20.23 -5.67
C LEU A 302 8.30 -19.57 -4.73
N SER A 303 7.99 -18.30 -4.90
CA SER A 303 7.09 -17.56 -4.01
C SER A 303 5.63 -17.73 -4.41
N THR A 304 4.77 -17.91 -3.42
CA THR A 304 3.31 -17.99 -3.58
C THR A 304 2.63 -16.64 -3.37
N MET A 305 3.21 -15.77 -2.53
CA MET A 305 2.68 -14.46 -2.17
C MET A 305 3.82 -13.52 -1.73
N SER A 306 3.66 -12.23 -1.96
CA SER A 306 4.47 -11.18 -1.34
C SER A 306 3.74 -10.64 -0.12
N ILE A 307 4.47 -10.29 0.94
CA ILE A 307 3.93 -9.63 2.12
C ILE A 307 4.71 -8.35 2.45
N GLY A 308 4.02 -7.38 3.02
CA GLY A 308 4.63 -6.31 3.81
C GLY A 308 4.33 -6.52 5.30
N THR A 309 5.06 -5.82 6.16
CA THR A 309 4.75 -5.73 7.59
C THR A 309 4.70 -4.28 8.03
N ASP A 310 3.89 -4.01 9.04
CA ASP A 310 3.85 -2.76 9.77
C ASP A 310 4.07 -3.07 11.24
N ASP A 311 5.33 -3.29 11.62
CA ASP A 311 5.74 -3.69 12.96
C ASP A 311 5.87 -2.48 13.89
N GLU A 312 5.04 -1.45 13.69
CA GLU A 312 4.89 -0.26 14.54
C GLU A 312 6.24 0.46 14.75
N ILE A 313 6.68 0.62 16.00
CA ILE A 313 7.96 1.27 16.37
C ILE A 313 9.20 0.55 15.83
N TYR A 314 9.05 -0.64 15.23
CA TYR A 314 10.12 -1.42 14.59
C TYR A 314 10.18 -1.25 13.06
N GLY A 315 9.23 -0.52 12.45
CA GLY A 315 9.17 -0.26 11.00
C GLY A 315 8.58 -1.41 10.19
N GLY A 316 8.88 -1.48 8.89
CA GLY A 316 8.26 -2.44 7.97
C GLY A 316 9.23 -3.18 7.07
N VAL A 317 8.91 -4.44 6.74
CA VAL A 317 9.71 -5.22 5.78
C VAL A 317 8.87 -5.92 4.73
N TRP A 318 9.29 -5.79 3.46
CA TRP A 318 8.81 -6.65 2.39
C TRP A 318 9.46 -8.03 2.49
N ARG A 319 8.67 -9.10 2.31
CA ARG A 319 9.15 -10.49 2.23
C ARG A 319 8.40 -11.29 1.17
N SER A 320 9.02 -12.33 0.65
CA SER A 320 8.35 -13.40 -0.10
C SER A 320 7.93 -14.55 0.82
N VAL A 321 6.72 -15.07 0.61
CA VAL A 321 6.20 -16.31 1.21
C VAL A 321 6.43 -17.46 0.23
N HIS A 322 6.76 -18.64 0.76
CA HIS A 322 7.18 -19.85 0.03
C HIS A 322 6.43 -21.07 0.55
#